data_AF-A0A8J7CPJ1-F1
#
_entry.id   AF-A0A8J7CPJ1-F1
#
_cell.length_a   1.000
_cell.length_b   1.000
_cell.length_c   1.000
_cell.angle_alpha   90.00
_cell.angle_beta   90.00
_cell.angle_gamma   90.00
#
_symmetry.space_group_name_H-M   'P 1'
#
loop_
_entity.id
_entity.type
_entity.pdbx_description
1 polymer ?
#
loop_
_entity_poly.entity_id
_entity_poly.type
_entity_poly.pdbx_seq_one_letter_code
_entity_poly.pdbx_strand_id
1 'polypeptide(L)'
;MNVVVWVQYDTVATADKAKEKTLLRQAFAALDKPKGSVNIVGIVESVPMPINQLNTIDKKELVHLNYDMVLVTGHDVEIAPILAEAETLGLDTDKFVLDRTVLIPGFTLDKYKELRRANLSILSMGWWAGIAYHKLGLPALSPTVGMYTSEEHFMNFLPEAHWHMKKDLHFERTEYNADLGISFPIFWLDGTQWFMNSFTNDADALETWNERKDLVNWSNVLVTMHTTSPAVLERFDCLPYAKKACFVPFETELESGFYVDTKLCGGNLLHAAEGVVTGAMPAYDVWDLLLYGKKTPLK
;
A
#
# COMPACT_ATOMS: atom_id res chain seq x y z
N MET A 1 10.89 -22.93 -6.25
CA MET A 1 9.49 -22.42 -6.27
C MET A 1 9.07 -22.25 -7.72
N ASN A 2 7.95 -22.84 -8.13
CA ASN A 2 7.41 -22.73 -9.49
C ASN A 2 6.59 -21.45 -9.61
N VAL A 3 7.03 -20.53 -10.48
CA VAL A 3 6.40 -19.23 -10.69
C VAL A 3 5.88 -19.11 -12.11
N VAL A 4 4.64 -18.64 -12.23
CA VAL A 4 4.09 -18.15 -13.50
C VAL A 4 4.25 -16.63 -13.51
N VAL A 5 4.69 -16.06 -14.63
CA VAL A 5 4.69 -14.61 -14.82
C VAL A 5 3.45 -14.23 -15.59
N TRP A 6 2.64 -13.33 -15.05
CA TRP A 6 1.51 -12.73 -15.76
C TRP A 6 1.87 -11.30 -16.12
N VAL A 7 2.14 -11.06 -17.41
CA VAL A 7 2.48 -9.75 -17.93
C VAL A 7 1.21 -9.01 -18.34
N GLN A 8 0.93 -7.92 -17.66
CA GLN A 8 -0.15 -7.01 -17.98
C GLN A 8 0.41 -5.82 -18.77
N TYR A 9 0.12 -5.78 -20.06
CA TYR A 9 0.37 -4.61 -20.89
C TYR A 9 -0.76 -3.62 -20.80
N ASP A 10 -0.40 -2.35 -20.61
CA ASP A 10 -1.34 -1.24 -20.76
C ASP A 10 -1.43 -0.86 -22.25
N THR A 11 -2.63 -0.54 -22.74
CA THR A 11 -2.85 -0.16 -24.14
C THR A 11 -2.12 1.12 -24.55
N VAL A 12 -1.61 1.88 -23.56
CA VAL A 12 -0.96 3.19 -23.75
C VAL A 12 0.58 3.11 -23.61
N ALA A 13 1.15 2.03 -23.06
CA ALA A 13 2.57 1.98 -22.71
C ALA A 13 3.42 1.15 -23.69
N THR A 14 3.85 1.77 -24.78
CA THR A 14 5.02 1.27 -25.54
C THR A 14 6.34 1.88 -25.06
N ALA A 15 6.30 2.81 -24.09
CA ALA A 15 7.39 3.74 -23.83
C ALA A 15 8.44 3.32 -22.78
N ASP A 16 8.19 2.35 -21.88
CA ASP A 16 9.19 2.01 -20.85
C ASP A 16 9.37 0.51 -20.55
N LYS A 17 9.55 -0.28 -21.61
CA LYS A 17 9.90 -1.71 -21.53
C LYS A 17 11.19 -1.98 -20.73
N ALA A 18 12.04 -0.96 -20.52
CA ALA A 18 13.29 -1.09 -19.77
C ALA A 18 13.05 -1.13 -18.26
N LYS A 19 12.14 -0.28 -17.76
CA LYS A 19 11.78 -0.22 -16.35
C LYS A 19 11.05 -1.49 -15.89
N GLU A 20 10.10 -1.99 -16.69
CA GLU A 20 9.41 -3.26 -16.43
C GLU A 20 10.37 -4.46 -16.35
N LYS A 21 11.28 -4.57 -17.32
CA LYS A 21 12.33 -5.60 -17.31
C LYS A 21 13.23 -5.50 -16.08
N THR A 22 13.45 -4.30 -15.57
CA THR A 22 14.28 -4.08 -14.38
C THR A 22 13.54 -4.51 -13.11
N LEU A 23 12.26 -4.16 -12.98
CA LEU A 23 11.43 -4.53 -11.82
C LEU A 23 11.24 -6.05 -11.73
N LEU A 24 10.93 -6.70 -12.85
CA LEU A 24 10.80 -8.15 -12.93
C LEU A 24 12.10 -8.88 -12.54
N ARG A 25 13.26 -8.38 -13.00
CA ARG A 25 14.57 -8.93 -12.60
C ARG A 25 14.82 -8.79 -11.10
N GLN A 26 14.48 -7.64 -10.52
CA GLN A 26 14.61 -7.42 -9.08
C GLN A 26 13.67 -8.35 -8.29
N ALA A 27 12.43 -8.52 -8.75
CA ALA A 27 11.45 -9.40 -8.13
C ALA A 27 11.95 -10.84 -8.11
N PHE A 28 12.49 -11.35 -9.21
CA PHE A 28 13.13 -12.67 -9.22
C PHE A 28 14.31 -12.77 -8.27
N ALA A 29 15.20 -11.78 -8.25
CA ALA A 29 16.34 -11.78 -7.34
C ALA A 29 15.91 -11.76 -5.86
N ALA A 30 14.79 -11.10 -5.53
CA ALA A 30 14.21 -11.08 -4.19
C ALA A 30 13.61 -12.43 -3.80
N LEU A 31 12.93 -13.12 -4.73
CA LEU A 31 12.31 -14.43 -4.50
C LEU A 31 13.33 -15.58 -4.43
N ASP A 32 14.49 -15.44 -5.10
CA ASP A 32 15.54 -16.47 -5.15
C ASP A 32 16.32 -16.61 -3.83
N LYS A 33 16.22 -15.61 -2.95
CA LYS A 33 16.76 -15.63 -1.58
C LYS A 33 15.58 -15.75 -0.60
N PRO A 34 15.59 -16.59 0.46
CA PRO A 34 16.56 -17.60 0.92
C PRO A 34 16.13 -19.06 0.64
N LYS A 35 15.08 -19.31 -0.18
CA LYS A 35 14.40 -20.63 -0.32
C LYS A 35 14.75 -21.45 -1.57
N GLY A 36 15.79 -21.09 -2.33
CA GLY A 36 16.26 -21.87 -3.48
C GLY A 36 15.61 -21.49 -4.81
N SER A 37 16.22 -21.97 -5.91
CA SER A 37 16.00 -21.53 -7.29
C SER A 37 14.52 -21.30 -7.64
N VAL A 38 14.17 -20.06 -8.00
CA VAL A 38 12.90 -19.75 -8.67
C VAL A 38 12.92 -20.39 -10.06
N ASN A 39 11.91 -21.21 -10.33
CA ASN A 39 11.73 -21.85 -11.63
C ASN A 39 10.53 -21.21 -12.33
N ILE A 40 10.78 -20.53 -13.45
CA ILE A 40 9.71 -19.97 -14.27
C ILE A 40 9.10 -21.11 -15.07
N VAL A 41 7.87 -21.48 -14.75
CA VAL A 41 7.15 -22.58 -15.39
C VAL A 41 6.23 -22.11 -16.52
N GLY A 42 6.04 -20.79 -16.67
CA GLY A 42 5.20 -20.22 -17.71
C GLY A 42 5.20 -18.70 -17.74
N ILE A 43 4.92 -18.15 -18.92
CA ILE A 43 4.61 -16.73 -19.11
C ILE A 43 3.22 -16.63 -19.72
N VAL A 44 2.38 -15.80 -19.11
CA VAL A 44 1.05 -15.45 -19.58
C VAL A 44 1.07 -13.98 -19.94
N GLU A 45 0.61 -13.63 -21.13
CA GLU A 45 0.55 -12.25 -21.60
C GLU A 45 -0.90 -11.81 -21.76
N SER A 46 -1.20 -10.55 -21.41
CA SER A 46 -2.50 -9.95 -21.69
C SER A 46 -2.75 -9.71 -23.19
N VAL A 47 -1.66 -9.61 -23.97
CA VAL A 47 -1.66 -9.42 -25.43
C VAL A 47 -0.63 -10.38 -26.05
N PRO A 48 -0.96 -11.16 -27.08
CA PRO A 48 0.01 -12.07 -27.71
C PRO A 48 1.17 -11.28 -28.32
N MET A 49 2.38 -11.43 -27.77
CA MET A 49 3.61 -10.94 -28.40
C MET A 49 4.69 -12.04 -28.45
N PRO A 50 5.53 -12.06 -29.49
CA PRO A 50 6.65 -12.99 -29.53
C PRO A 50 7.75 -12.47 -28.58
N ILE A 51 7.77 -12.95 -27.34
CA ILE A 51 8.96 -12.88 -26.48
C ILE A 51 9.82 -14.13 -26.75
N ASN A 52 11.06 -13.90 -27.14
CA ASN A 52 12.03 -14.96 -27.41
C ASN A 52 12.35 -15.78 -26.14
N GLN A 53 12.34 -17.12 -26.31
CA GLN A 53 12.94 -18.17 -25.46
C GLN A 53 12.15 -18.71 -24.24
N LEU A 54 10.92 -18.26 -23.95
CA LEU A 54 10.05 -18.91 -22.96
C LEU A 54 8.70 -19.23 -23.60
N ASN A 55 8.13 -20.40 -23.27
CA ASN A 55 6.82 -20.82 -23.80
C ASN A 55 5.73 -19.92 -23.20
N THR A 56 5.07 -19.14 -24.04
CA THR A 56 3.82 -18.45 -23.67
C THR A 56 2.74 -19.50 -23.44
N ILE A 57 2.01 -19.37 -22.33
CA ILE A 57 0.92 -20.25 -21.91
C ILE A 57 -0.40 -19.49 -22.06
N ASP A 58 -1.44 -20.16 -22.58
CA ASP A 58 -2.78 -19.59 -22.58
C ASP A 58 -3.29 -19.45 -21.13
N LYS A 59 -3.94 -18.34 -20.80
CA LYS A 59 -4.50 -18.10 -19.46
C LYS A 59 -5.34 -19.27 -18.95
N LYS A 60 -6.08 -19.95 -19.84
CA LYS A 60 -6.94 -21.10 -19.51
C LYS A 60 -6.15 -22.36 -19.16
N GLU A 61 -4.91 -22.49 -19.62
CA GLU A 61 -4.06 -23.64 -19.32
C GLU A 61 -3.46 -23.56 -17.90
N LEU A 62 -3.48 -22.38 -17.26
CA LEU A 62 -2.99 -22.21 -15.90
C LEU A 62 -3.68 -23.15 -14.91
N VAL A 63 -4.98 -23.43 -15.07
CA VAL A 63 -5.71 -24.34 -14.17
C VAL A 63 -5.14 -25.77 -14.15
N HIS A 64 -4.41 -26.15 -15.19
CA HIS A 64 -3.78 -27.45 -15.33
C HIS A 64 -2.28 -27.46 -14.99
N LEU A 65 -1.69 -26.30 -14.70
CA LEU A 65 -0.27 -26.15 -14.41
C LEU A 65 -0.01 -26.20 -12.90
N ASN A 66 1.05 -26.90 -12.50
CA ASN A 66 1.49 -26.91 -11.11
C ASN A 66 2.42 -25.71 -10.81
N TYR A 67 1.88 -24.67 -10.19
CA TYR A 67 2.62 -23.48 -9.77
C TYR A 67 2.29 -23.06 -8.33
N ASP A 68 3.29 -22.44 -7.68
CA ASP A 68 3.20 -21.95 -6.30
C ASP A 68 2.67 -20.50 -6.26
N MET A 69 3.02 -19.69 -7.26
CA MET A 69 2.71 -18.26 -7.31
C MET A 69 2.55 -17.75 -8.74
N VAL A 70 1.66 -16.78 -8.94
CA VAL A 70 1.57 -15.95 -10.15
C VAL A 70 2.13 -14.57 -9.82
N LEU A 71 3.25 -14.23 -10.45
CA LEU A 71 3.86 -12.92 -10.35
C LEU A 71 3.27 -12.02 -11.44
N VAL A 72 2.46 -11.05 -11.02
CA VAL A 72 1.85 -10.05 -11.90
C VAL A 72 2.83 -8.91 -12.10
N THR A 73 3.14 -8.57 -13.35
CA THR A 73 4.11 -7.52 -13.71
C THR A 73 3.58 -6.65 -14.84
N GLY A 74 3.97 -5.38 -14.82
CA GLY A 74 3.58 -4.37 -15.82
C GLY A 74 3.71 -2.96 -15.24
N HIS A 75 3.54 -1.94 -16.09
CA HIS A 75 3.50 -0.56 -15.63
C HIS A 75 2.24 -0.28 -14.80
N ASP A 76 2.42 0.15 -13.56
CA ASP A 76 1.38 0.62 -12.63
C ASP A 76 0.11 -0.24 -12.57
N VAL A 77 0.30 -1.56 -12.53
CA VAL A 77 -0.79 -2.52 -12.62
C VAL A 77 -1.71 -2.45 -11.40
N GLU A 78 -3.01 -2.33 -11.68
CA GLU A 78 -4.10 -2.58 -10.72
C GLU A 78 -4.40 -4.08 -10.68
N ILE A 79 -4.30 -4.70 -9.50
CA ILE A 79 -4.43 -6.17 -9.40
C ILE A 79 -5.90 -6.62 -9.44
N ALA A 80 -6.85 -5.78 -8.99
CA ALA A 80 -8.25 -6.18 -8.81
C ALA A 80 -8.92 -6.71 -10.10
N PRO A 81 -8.78 -6.08 -11.27
CA PRO A 81 -9.32 -6.63 -12.52
C PRO A 81 -8.69 -7.97 -12.91
N ILE A 82 -7.40 -8.17 -12.61
CA ILE A 82 -6.68 -9.42 -12.89
C ILE A 82 -7.17 -10.53 -11.97
N LEU A 83 -7.42 -10.23 -10.69
CA LEU A 83 -8.01 -11.21 -9.77
C LEU A 83 -9.42 -11.59 -10.22
N ALA A 84 -10.24 -10.63 -10.64
CA ALA A 84 -11.58 -10.92 -11.17
C ALA A 84 -11.51 -11.81 -12.42
N GLU A 85 -10.58 -11.53 -13.36
CA GLU A 85 -10.35 -12.40 -14.51
C GLU A 85 -9.91 -13.81 -14.07
N ALA A 86 -8.95 -13.90 -13.16
CA ALA A 86 -8.44 -15.15 -12.62
C ALA A 86 -9.54 -16.00 -11.95
N GLU A 87 -10.47 -15.38 -11.22
CA GLU A 87 -11.64 -16.05 -10.63
C GLU A 87 -12.55 -16.65 -11.70
N THR A 88 -12.82 -15.93 -12.80
CA THR A 88 -13.64 -16.45 -13.90
C THR A 88 -13.00 -17.64 -14.61
N LEU A 89 -11.67 -17.75 -14.56
CA LEU A 89 -10.88 -18.86 -15.08
C LEU A 89 -10.72 -20.02 -14.08
N GLY A 90 -11.26 -19.90 -12.87
CA GLY A 90 -11.15 -20.92 -11.83
C GLY A 90 -9.76 -21.02 -11.18
N LEU A 91 -8.98 -19.93 -11.21
CA LEU A 91 -7.64 -19.88 -10.64
C LEU A 91 -7.67 -19.47 -9.17
N ASP A 92 -6.71 -19.98 -8.40
CA ASP A 92 -6.52 -19.60 -7.00
C ASP A 92 -5.91 -18.19 -6.91
N THR A 93 -6.75 -17.19 -6.59
CA THR A 93 -6.34 -15.78 -6.53
C THR A 93 -5.43 -15.46 -5.35
N ASP A 94 -5.31 -16.33 -4.35
CA ASP A 94 -4.35 -16.16 -3.26
C ASP A 94 -2.91 -16.41 -3.68
N LYS A 95 -2.69 -16.94 -4.89
CA LYS A 95 -1.36 -17.12 -5.49
C LYS A 95 -0.89 -15.89 -6.28
N PHE A 96 -1.75 -14.90 -6.52
CA PHE A 96 -1.43 -13.74 -7.34
C PHE A 96 -0.80 -12.64 -6.51
N VAL A 97 0.38 -12.20 -6.92
CA VAL A 97 1.19 -11.20 -6.21
C VAL A 97 1.80 -10.24 -7.21
N LEU A 98 1.77 -8.95 -6.93
CA LEU A 98 2.47 -7.95 -7.76
C LEU A 98 3.98 -8.06 -7.59
N ASP A 99 4.72 -7.81 -8.65
CA ASP A 99 6.19 -7.70 -8.63
C ASP A 99 6.70 -6.69 -7.60
N ARG A 100 6.04 -5.54 -7.46
CA ARG A 100 6.39 -4.53 -6.45
C ARG A 100 6.14 -5.01 -5.01
N THR A 101 5.19 -5.92 -4.80
CA THR A 101 4.90 -6.49 -3.46
C THR A 101 6.03 -7.40 -3.00
N VAL A 102 6.59 -8.23 -3.91
CA VAL A 102 7.66 -9.18 -3.54
C VAL A 102 8.98 -8.50 -3.19
N LEU A 103 9.14 -7.23 -3.57
CA LEU A 103 10.32 -6.42 -3.27
C LEU A 103 10.31 -5.85 -1.85
N ILE A 104 9.18 -5.89 -1.14
CA ILE A 104 9.10 -5.42 0.23
C ILE A 104 9.90 -6.38 1.12
N PRO A 105 10.93 -5.90 1.85
CA PRO A 105 11.74 -6.75 2.71
C PRO A 105 10.90 -7.59 3.68
N GLY A 106 11.28 -8.85 3.88
CA GLY A 106 10.52 -9.79 4.71
C GLY A 106 9.32 -10.45 4.03
N PHE A 107 9.10 -10.20 2.72
CA PHE A 107 8.02 -10.84 1.96
C PHE A 107 8.07 -12.36 2.08
N THR A 108 6.91 -12.93 2.41
CA THR A 108 6.63 -14.34 2.18
C THR A 108 5.21 -14.45 1.65
N LEU A 109 4.95 -15.44 0.81
CA LEU A 109 3.60 -15.68 0.28
C LEU A 109 2.58 -15.92 1.40
N ASP A 110 2.98 -16.56 2.51
CA ASP A 110 2.11 -16.80 3.65
C ASP A 110 1.72 -15.51 4.38
N LYS A 111 2.70 -14.63 4.69
CA LYS A 111 2.43 -13.30 5.27
C LYS A 111 1.52 -12.48 4.36
N TYR A 112 1.73 -12.54 3.04
CA TYR A 112 0.90 -11.83 2.08
C TYR A 112 -0.55 -12.35 2.04
N LYS A 113 -0.74 -13.67 2.01
CA LYS A 113 -2.07 -14.30 2.07
C LYS A 113 -2.80 -13.98 3.35
N GLU A 114 -2.11 -14.03 4.48
CA GLU A 114 -2.65 -13.63 5.78
C GLU A 114 -3.11 -12.17 5.75
N LEU A 115 -2.27 -11.26 5.24
CA LEU A 115 -2.57 -9.84 5.17
C LEU A 115 -3.78 -9.54 4.27
N ARG A 116 -3.85 -10.20 3.10
CA ARG A 116 -4.99 -10.07 2.18
C ARG A 116 -6.31 -10.47 2.82
N ARG A 117 -6.31 -11.49 3.68
CA ARG A 117 -7.49 -11.98 4.39
C ARG A 117 -7.82 -11.19 5.65
N ALA A 118 -6.88 -10.38 6.13
CA ALA A 118 -7.03 -9.63 7.37
C ALA A 118 -7.99 -8.44 7.23
N ASN A 119 -8.32 -7.99 6.01
CA ASN A 119 -9.14 -6.80 5.76
C ASN A 119 -8.64 -5.59 6.56
N LEU A 120 -7.36 -5.27 6.41
CA LEU A 120 -6.70 -4.20 7.15
C LEU A 120 -7.22 -2.82 6.72
N SER A 121 -7.75 -2.05 7.66
CA SER A 121 -8.03 -0.63 7.48
C SER A 121 -6.88 0.21 8.01
N ILE A 122 -6.38 1.17 7.22
CA ILE A 122 -5.28 2.05 7.63
C ILE A 122 -5.80 3.48 7.74
N LEU A 123 -5.83 4.02 8.95
CA LEU A 123 -6.07 5.45 9.19
C LEU A 123 -4.72 6.17 9.21
N SER A 124 -4.52 7.09 8.29
CA SER A 124 -3.23 7.76 8.11
C SER A 124 -3.39 9.28 8.08
N MET A 125 -2.44 9.99 8.70
CA MET A 125 -2.37 11.46 8.64
C MET A 125 -2.10 11.98 7.21
N GLY A 126 -1.51 11.14 6.35
CA GLY A 126 -1.21 11.47 4.96
C GLY A 126 -1.20 10.24 4.04
N TRP A 127 -0.32 10.24 3.05
CA TRP A 127 -0.33 9.27 1.94
C TRP A 127 0.06 7.83 2.29
N TRP A 128 0.55 7.58 3.50
CA TRP A 128 1.08 6.26 3.90
C TRP A 128 0.09 5.13 3.62
N ALA A 129 -1.20 5.32 3.94
CA ALA A 129 -2.25 4.33 3.66
C ALA A 129 -2.37 4.03 2.16
N GLY A 130 -2.43 5.05 1.30
CA GLY A 130 -2.54 4.88 -0.15
C GLY A 130 -1.32 4.18 -0.75
N ILE A 131 -0.11 4.55 -0.31
CA ILE A 131 1.13 3.90 -0.72
C ILE A 131 1.12 2.42 -0.30
N ALA A 132 0.69 2.11 0.92
CA ALA A 132 0.60 0.73 1.41
C ALA A 132 -0.36 -0.10 0.56
N TYR A 133 -1.60 0.37 0.38
CA TYR A 133 -2.62 -0.33 -0.42
C TYR A 133 -2.13 -0.58 -1.85
N HIS A 134 -1.58 0.44 -2.50
CA HIS A 134 -1.06 0.34 -3.87
C HIS A 134 0.12 -0.63 -3.99
N LYS A 135 1.09 -0.55 -3.08
CA LYS A 135 2.27 -1.42 -3.09
C LYS A 135 1.92 -2.88 -2.86
N LEU A 136 0.90 -3.17 -2.06
CA LEU A 136 0.47 -4.52 -1.72
C LEU A 136 -0.62 -5.06 -2.65
N GLY A 137 -1.23 -4.22 -3.48
CA GLY A 137 -2.40 -4.58 -4.29
C GLY A 137 -3.62 -4.91 -3.42
N LEU A 138 -3.79 -4.18 -2.32
CA LEU A 138 -4.91 -4.36 -1.39
C LEU A 138 -6.03 -3.34 -1.69
N PRO A 139 -7.31 -3.70 -1.49
CA PRO A 139 -8.41 -2.74 -1.63
C PRO A 139 -8.31 -1.64 -0.56
N ALA A 140 -8.62 -0.40 -0.94
CA ALA A 140 -8.62 0.74 -0.02
C ALA A 140 -9.83 0.68 0.94
N LEU A 141 -9.63 0.11 2.12
CA LEU A 141 -10.66 -0.06 3.18
C LEU A 141 -10.67 1.09 4.20
N SER A 142 -10.30 2.30 3.77
CA SER A 142 -10.21 3.47 4.65
C SER A 142 -10.52 4.76 3.88
N PRO A 143 -11.31 5.68 4.46
CA PRO A 143 -11.60 6.95 3.83
C PRO A 143 -10.39 7.88 3.82
N THR A 144 -9.36 7.67 4.66
CA THR A 144 -8.17 8.53 4.71
C THR A 144 -7.17 8.27 3.59
N VAL A 145 -7.55 7.50 2.57
CA VAL A 145 -6.69 7.20 1.40
C VAL A 145 -6.80 8.32 0.37
N GLY A 146 -5.65 8.88 -0.01
CA GLY A 146 -5.57 9.92 -1.02
C GLY A 146 -5.81 11.35 -0.51
N MET A 147 -5.55 11.55 0.79
CA MET A 147 -5.70 12.82 1.47
C MET A 147 -4.73 12.96 2.63
N TYR A 148 -4.65 14.16 3.19
CA TYR A 148 -3.89 14.43 4.40
C TYR A 148 -4.62 15.41 5.32
N THR A 149 -4.18 15.48 6.57
CA THR A 149 -4.63 16.45 7.57
C THR A 149 -3.44 16.92 8.42
N SER A 150 -3.62 17.96 9.22
CA SER A 150 -2.58 18.44 10.13
C SER A 150 -2.41 17.49 11.32
N GLU A 151 -1.24 17.53 11.95
CA GLU A 151 -0.95 16.75 13.17
C GLU A 151 -1.98 17.04 14.28
N GLU A 152 -2.32 18.31 14.49
CA GLU A 152 -3.31 18.73 15.48
C GLU A 152 -4.70 18.15 15.18
N HIS A 153 -5.17 18.31 13.95
CA HIS A 153 -6.48 17.81 13.54
C HIS A 153 -6.53 16.28 13.62
N PHE A 154 -5.48 15.57 13.18
CA PHE A 154 -5.43 14.12 13.27
C PHE A 154 -5.47 13.63 14.73
N MET A 155 -4.67 14.24 15.61
CA MET A 155 -4.64 13.88 17.03
C MET A 155 -5.96 14.15 17.75
N ASN A 156 -6.75 15.12 17.28
CA ASN A 156 -8.10 15.37 17.80
C ASN A 156 -9.14 14.41 17.22
N PHE A 157 -8.95 13.96 15.98
CA PHE A 157 -9.81 13.00 15.29
C PHE A 157 -9.67 11.57 15.82
N LEU A 158 -8.44 11.12 16.12
CA LEU A 158 -8.16 9.72 16.43
C LEU A 158 -8.90 9.13 17.64
N PRO A 159 -9.07 9.82 18.78
CA PRO A 159 -9.73 9.23 19.95
C PRO A 159 -11.14 8.70 19.68
N GLU A 160 -11.89 9.38 18.81
CA GLU A 160 -13.30 9.05 18.50
C GLU A 160 -13.53 8.94 16.98
N ALA A 161 -12.53 8.48 16.22
CA ALA A 161 -12.56 8.44 14.75
C ALA A 161 -13.83 7.79 14.18
N HIS A 162 -14.28 6.67 14.78
CA HIS A 162 -15.52 6.00 14.39
C HIS A 162 -16.77 6.86 14.55
N TRP A 163 -16.81 7.75 15.56
CA TRP A 163 -17.92 8.69 15.74
C TRP A 163 -17.84 9.88 14.79
N HIS A 164 -16.65 10.44 14.61
CA HIS A 164 -16.45 11.53 13.66
C HIS A 164 -16.85 11.11 12.24
N MET A 165 -16.50 9.90 11.80
CA MET A 165 -16.84 9.38 10.47
C MET A 165 -18.35 9.17 10.24
N LYS A 166 -19.19 9.15 11.28
CA LYS A 166 -20.65 9.10 11.11
C LYS A 166 -21.25 10.45 10.71
N LYS A 167 -20.50 11.54 10.87
CA LYS A 167 -20.94 12.89 10.51
C LYS A 167 -20.73 13.15 9.04
N ASP A 168 -21.37 14.21 8.56
CA ASP A 168 -21.26 14.63 7.17
C ASP A 168 -19.96 15.39 6.95
N LEU A 169 -19.38 15.13 5.79
CA LEU A 169 -18.21 15.83 5.31
C LEU A 169 -18.66 17.11 4.59
N HIS A 170 -18.14 18.26 4.99
CA HIS A 170 -18.56 19.58 4.49
C HIS A 170 -17.48 20.18 3.59
N PHE A 171 -17.81 20.42 2.32
CA PHE A 171 -16.90 21.08 1.39
C PHE A 171 -16.60 22.50 1.88
N GLU A 172 -15.32 22.87 1.86
CA GLU A 172 -14.87 24.22 2.20
C GLU A 172 -14.50 25.00 0.94
N ARG A 173 -13.49 24.53 0.23
CA ARG A 173 -12.89 25.22 -0.92
C ARG A 173 -12.05 24.28 -1.77
N THR A 174 -11.67 24.74 -2.95
CA THR A 174 -10.63 24.13 -3.78
C THR A 174 -9.34 24.93 -3.64
N GLU A 175 -8.22 24.23 -3.48
CA GLU A 175 -6.88 24.83 -3.37
C GLU A 175 -6.00 24.36 -4.54
N TYR A 176 -5.17 25.27 -5.06
CA TYR A 176 -4.20 24.96 -6.12
C TYR A 176 -2.80 24.83 -5.52
N ASN A 177 -2.17 23.67 -5.73
CA ASN A 177 -0.77 23.47 -5.42
C ASN A 177 0.06 23.67 -6.68
N ALA A 178 0.85 24.74 -6.70
CA ALA A 178 1.68 25.12 -7.83
C ALA A 178 2.84 24.15 -8.10
N ASP A 179 3.40 23.53 -7.06
CA ASP A 179 4.52 22.59 -7.19
C ASP A 179 4.10 21.29 -7.88
N LEU A 180 2.87 20.84 -7.60
CA LEU A 180 2.29 19.63 -8.18
C LEU A 180 1.46 19.91 -9.44
N GLY A 181 1.09 21.17 -9.69
CA GLY A 181 0.25 21.56 -10.81
C GLY A 181 -1.19 21.04 -10.72
N ILE A 182 -1.70 20.79 -9.51
CA ILE A 182 -3.03 20.20 -9.28
C ILE A 182 -3.91 21.13 -8.44
N SER A 183 -5.22 21.08 -8.69
CA SER A 183 -6.25 21.63 -7.82
C SER A 183 -6.95 20.49 -7.08
N PHE A 184 -7.22 20.67 -5.80
CA PHE A 184 -7.88 19.65 -4.98
C PHE A 184 -8.86 20.24 -3.97
N PRO A 185 -9.91 19.49 -3.60
CA PRO A 185 -10.91 19.96 -2.65
C PRO A 185 -10.44 19.78 -1.21
N ILE A 186 -10.91 20.69 -0.34
CA ILE A 186 -10.70 20.68 1.10
C ILE A 186 -12.06 20.58 1.78
N PHE A 187 -12.14 19.72 2.79
CA PHE A 187 -13.36 19.45 3.52
C PHE A 187 -13.16 19.53 5.04
N TRP A 188 -14.24 19.79 5.77
CA TRP A 188 -14.31 19.66 7.22
C TRP A 188 -15.16 18.47 7.63
N LEU A 189 -14.65 17.71 8.61
CA LEU A 189 -15.37 16.67 9.30
C LEU A 189 -15.23 16.91 10.80
N ASP A 190 -16.29 17.41 11.43
CA ASP A 190 -16.38 17.53 12.90
C ASP A 190 -15.15 18.16 13.58
N GLY A 191 -14.68 19.28 13.04
CA GLY A 191 -13.48 19.98 13.55
C GLY A 191 -12.14 19.46 13.03
N THR A 192 -12.15 18.53 12.06
CA THR A 192 -10.96 18.03 11.35
C THR A 192 -10.98 18.50 9.91
N GLN A 193 -9.96 19.20 9.44
CA GLN A 193 -9.82 19.60 8.03
C GLN A 193 -9.06 18.54 7.23
N TRP A 194 -9.59 18.15 6.07
CA TRP A 194 -9.02 17.15 5.18
C TRP A 194 -8.70 17.76 3.82
N PHE A 195 -7.48 17.54 3.34
CA PHE A 195 -6.96 18.01 2.06
C PHE A 195 -6.92 16.81 1.10
N MET A 196 -7.82 16.76 0.12
CA MET A 196 -8.07 15.56 -0.68
C MET A 196 -7.40 15.61 -2.05
N ASN A 197 -6.07 15.61 -2.07
CA ASN A 197 -5.24 15.84 -3.24
C ASN A 197 -5.13 14.69 -4.25
N SER A 198 -5.79 13.56 -4.01
CA SER A 198 -6.01 12.54 -5.05
C SER A 198 -7.21 12.83 -5.95
N PHE A 199 -7.97 13.89 -5.68
CA PHE A 199 -9.21 14.20 -6.39
C PHE A 199 -9.14 15.60 -7.00
N THR A 200 -9.59 15.73 -8.24
CA THR A 200 -9.68 17.01 -8.95
C THR A 200 -11.04 17.69 -8.80
N ASN A 201 -12.05 16.93 -8.34
CA ASN A 201 -13.44 17.35 -8.17
C ASN A 201 -13.94 17.01 -6.76
N ASP A 202 -14.75 17.89 -6.18
CA ASP A 202 -15.30 17.73 -4.83
C ASP A 202 -16.36 16.64 -4.74
N ALA A 203 -17.19 16.44 -5.77
CA ALA A 203 -18.21 15.39 -5.76
C ALA A 203 -17.59 13.98 -5.67
N ASP A 204 -16.56 13.71 -6.49
CA ASP A 204 -15.85 12.42 -6.51
C ASP A 204 -15.16 12.15 -5.16
N ALA A 205 -14.58 13.19 -4.55
CA ALA A 205 -13.95 13.12 -3.24
C ALA A 205 -14.97 12.79 -2.14
N LEU A 206 -16.13 13.46 -2.16
CA LEU A 206 -17.22 13.25 -1.21
C LEU A 206 -17.85 11.86 -1.35
N GLU A 207 -18.12 11.41 -2.58
CA GLU A 207 -18.64 10.07 -2.88
C GLU A 207 -17.65 9.01 -2.37
N THR A 208 -16.38 9.12 -2.77
CA THR A 208 -15.34 8.18 -2.36
C THR A 208 -15.16 8.14 -0.83
N TRP A 209 -15.21 9.29 -0.15
CA TRP A 209 -15.16 9.34 1.30
C TRP A 209 -16.34 8.60 1.93
N ASN A 210 -17.56 8.85 1.45
CA ASN A 210 -18.78 8.24 1.98
C ASN A 210 -18.84 6.74 1.73
N GLU A 211 -18.36 6.26 0.59
CA GLU A 211 -18.23 4.83 0.34
C GLU A 211 -17.21 4.19 1.29
N ARG A 212 -16.00 4.76 1.38
CA ARG A 212 -14.89 4.14 2.11
C ARG A 212 -15.04 4.21 3.62
N LYS A 213 -15.74 5.20 4.17
CA LYS A 213 -15.97 5.30 5.63
C LYS A 213 -16.80 4.12 6.16
N ASP A 214 -17.68 3.57 5.32
CA ASP A 214 -18.51 2.41 5.65
C ASP A 214 -17.78 1.07 5.48
N LEU A 215 -16.64 1.07 4.75
CA LEU A 215 -15.79 -0.11 4.57
C LEU A 215 -14.78 -0.33 5.70
N VAL A 216 -14.66 0.62 6.65
CA VAL A 216 -13.64 0.54 7.70
C VAL A 216 -13.87 -0.68 8.60
N ASN A 217 -12.88 -1.58 8.61
CA ASN A 217 -12.86 -2.71 9.51
C ASN A 217 -12.29 -2.30 10.88
N TRP A 218 -13.16 -1.80 11.75
CA TRP A 218 -12.80 -1.36 13.11
C TRP A 218 -12.18 -2.45 14.00
N SER A 219 -12.35 -3.73 13.66
CA SER A 219 -11.69 -4.84 14.38
C SER A 219 -10.21 -5.00 14.01
N ASN A 220 -9.77 -4.42 12.89
CA ASN A 220 -8.42 -4.50 12.39
C ASN A 220 -7.98 -3.17 11.75
N VAL A 221 -7.79 -2.16 12.61
CA VAL A 221 -7.29 -0.84 12.21
C VAL A 221 -5.82 -0.69 12.58
N LEU A 222 -5.02 -0.25 11.63
CA LEU A 222 -3.70 0.33 11.87
C LEU A 222 -3.80 1.85 11.76
N VAL A 223 -3.33 2.56 12.79
CA VAL A 223 -3.19 4.01 12.74
C VAL A 223 -1.73 4.37 12.46
N THR A 224 -1.51 5.22 11.46
CA THR A 224 -0.18 5.73 11.12
C THR A 224 -0.10 7.25 11.11
N MET A 225 0.99 7.79 11.65
CA MET A 225 1.33 9.20 11.55
C MET A 225 2.84 9.39 11.64
N HIS A 226 3.29 10.64 11.57
CA HIS A 226 4.66 11.01 11.87
C HIS A 226 4.66 12.28 12.71
N THR A 227 5.66 12.46 13.58
CA THR A 227 5.81 13.68 14.39
C THR A 227 7.28 13.95 14.70
N THR A 228 7.59 15.22 14.95
CA THR A 228 8.88 15.64 15.52
C THR A 228 8.78 15.93 17.02
N SER A 229 7.59 15.80 17.62
CA SER A 229 7.31 16.14 19.00
C SER A 229 7.21 14.88 19.89
N PRO A 230 8.11 14.71 20.87
CA PRO A 230 8.00 13.63 21.86
C PRO A 230 6.66 13.64 22.62
N ALA A 231 6.14 14.83 22.97
CA ALA A 231 4.86 14.96 23.67
C ALA A 231 3.66 14.51 22.82
N VAL A 232 3.73 14.68 21.49
CA VAL A 232 2.69 14.17 20.58
C VAL A 232 2.79 12.65 20.47
N LEU A 233 4.00 12.10 20.41
CA LEU A 233 4.21 10.65 20.43
C LEU A 233 3.64 10.01 21.70
N GLU A 234 3.89 10.60 22.88
CA GLU A 234 3.33 10.12 24.15
C GLU A 234 1.79 10.08 24.11
N ARG A 235 1.15 11.16 23.60
CA ARG A 235 -0.31 11.20 23.43
C ARG A 235 -0.80 10.14 22.45
N PHE A 236 -0.08 9.92 21.35
CA PHE A 236 -0.41 8.93 20.34
C PHE A 236 -0.32 7.50 20.88
N ASP A 237 0.70 7.22 21.71
CA ASP A 237 0.90 5.91 22.34
C ASP A 237 -0.27 5.51 23.23
N CYS A 238 -0.86 6.48 23.94
CA CYS A 238 -2.04 6.28 24.78
C CYS A 238 -3.34 5.98 24.02
N LEU A 239 -3.38 6.10 22.69
CA LEU A 239 -4.61 5.86 21.93
C LEU A 239 -5.03 4.38 21.99
N PRO A 240 -6.34 4.07 22.06
CA PRO A 240 -6.86 2.73 22.27
C PRO A 240 -6.88 1.86 21.00
N TYR A 241 -5.94 2.05 20.08
CA TYR A 241 -5.78 1.20 18.89
C TYR A 241 -4.79 0.07 19.16
N ALA A 242 -5.13 -1.16 18.73
CA ALA A 242 -4.24 -2.30 18.89
C ALA A 242 -2.96 -2.19 18.03
N LYS A 243 -3.07 -1.59 16.84
CA LYS A 243 -1.95 -1.38 15.92
C LYS A 243 -1.74 0.11 15.68
N LYS A 244 -0.55 0.58 16.02
CA LYS A 244 -0.17 1.99 15.96
C LYS A 244 1.27 2.12 15.47
N ALA A 245 1.52 3.06 14.56
CA ALA A 245 2.87 3.42 14.15
C ALA A 245 3.00 4.94 13.95
N CYS A 246 3.79 5.56 14.81
CA CYS A 246 4.19 6.95 14.71
C CYS A 246 5.67 7.00 14.32
N PHE A 247 5.98 7.50 13.12
CA PHE A 247 7.34 7.64 12.66
C PHE A 247 7.98 8.91 13.23
N VAL A 248 9.17 8.78 13.82
CA VAL A 248 9.84 9.87 14.54
C VAL A 248 11.33 9.96 14.17
N PRO A 249 11.95 11.16 14.20
CA PRO A 249 13.36 11.34 13.88
C PRO A 249 14.27 11.19 15.12
N PHE A 250 13.76 10.64 16.22
CA PHE A 250 14.47 10.45 17.49
C PHE A 250 14.23 9.04 18.05
N GLU A 251 15.19 8.55 18.83
CA GLU A 251 15.08 7.25 19.52
C GLU A 251 13.97 7.28 20.58
N THR A 252 13.25 6.17 20.71
CA THR A 252 12.16 6.05 21.68
C THR A 252 11.88 4.60 22.05
N GLU A 253 11.59 4.39 23.34
CA GLU A 253 11.18 3.10 23.89
C GLU A 253 9.67 2.84 23.74
N LEU A 254 8.89 3.86 23.37
CA LEU A 254 7.44 3.69 23.16
C LEU A 254 7.17 2.69 22.03
N GLU A 255 6.26 1.75 22.27
CA GLU A 255 5.98 0.65 21.32
C GLU A 255 5.44 1.18 20.00
N SER A 256 4.61 2.24 20.06
CA SER A 256 4.06 2.89 18.87
C SER A 256 5.05 3.80 18.13
N GLY A 257 6.23 4.07 18.69
CA GLY A 257 7.24 4.98 18.11
C GLY A 257 8.27 4.26 17.24
N PHE A 258 8.33 4.59 15.96
CA PHE A 258 9.22 4.02 14.95
C PHE A 258 10.29 5.05 14.56
N TYR A 259 11.51 4.87 15.04
CA TYR A 259 12.64 5.75 14.69
C TYR A 259 13.03 5.56 13.22
N VAL A 260 13.11 6.66 12.47
CA VAL A 260 13.58 6.68 11.09
C VAL A 260 14.69 7.72 10.91
N ASP A 261 15.82 7.30 10.34
CA ASP A 261 16.91 8.22 10.01
C ASP A 261 16.54 9.02 8.76
N THR A 262 16.23 10.31 8.95
CA THR A 262 15.80 11.20 7.87
C THR A 262 16.94 11.63 6.94
N LYS A 263 18.21 11.36 7.29
CA LYS A 263 19.36 11.75 6.47
C LYS A 263 19.31 11.16 5.05
N LEU A 264 18.83 9.93 4.93
CA LEU A 264 18.68 9.24 3.64
C LEU A 264 17.60 9.91 2.75
N CYS A 265 16.72 10.71 3.35
CA CYS A 265 15.64 11.42 2.67
C CYS A 265 15.84 12.95 2.72
N GLY A 266 17.10 13.43 2.82
CA GLY A 266 17.40 14.87 2.82
C GLY A 266 16.85 15.62 4.03
N GLY A 267 16.62 14.93 5.15
CA GLY A 267 16.03 15.48 6.36
C GLY A 267 14.49 15.47 6.39
N ASN A 268 13.83 14.95 5.34
CA ASN A 268 12.37 14.93 5.26
C ASN A 268 11.80 13.69 5.98
N LEU A 269 11.11 13.92 7.10
CA LEU A 269 10.49 12.86 7.92
C LEU A 269 9.34 12.15 7.19
N LEU A 270 8.52 12.88 6.42
CA LEU A 270 7.41 12.30 5.66
C LEU A 270 7.96 11.26 4.65
N HIS A 271 8.96 11.65 3.86
CA HIS A 271 9.59 10.74 2.90
C HIS A 271 10.26 9.55 3.57
N ALA A 272 10.87 9.73 4.75
CA ALA A 272 11.45 8.62 5.51
C ALA A 272 10.37 7.63 5.98
N ALA A 273 9.24 8.14 6.49
CA ALA A 273 8.09 7.34 6.91
C ALA A 273 7.46 6.55 5.75
N GLU A 274 7.26 7.19 4.59
CA GLU A 274 6.80 6.54 3.35
C GLU A 274 7.84 5.54 2.82
N GLY A 275 9.12 5.84 3.02
CA GLY A 275 10.23 4.96 2.73
C GLY A 275 10.13 3.61 3.43
N VAL A 276 9.57 3.57 4.64
CA VAL A 276 9.41 2.32 5.40
C VAL A 276 8.49 1.37 4.65
N VAL A 277 7.28 1.80 4.26
CA VAL A 277 6.31 0.92 3.58
C VAL A 277 6.72 0.54 2.16
N THR A 278 7.48 1.40 1.49
CA THR A 278 8.00 1.11 0.14
C THR A 278 9.21 0.17 0.16
N GLY A 279 9.78 -0.12 1.34
CA GLY A 279 11.02 -0.88 1.51
C GLY A 279 12.27 -0.07 1.18
N ALA A 280 12.15 1.22 0.82
CA ALA A 280 13.28 2.10 0.59
C ALA A 280 14.05 2.40 1.89
N MET A 281 13.36 2.41 3.04
CA MET A 281 13.92 2.51 4.39
C MET A 281 13.76 1.18 5.13
N PRO A 282 14.73 0.25 5.01
CA PRO A 282 14.64 -1.08 5.61
C PRO A 282 14.99 -1.06 7.11
N ALA A 283 14.31 -0.23 7.89
CA ALA A 283 14.50 -0.16 9.35
C ALA A 283 13.67 -1.23 10.08
N TYR A 284 12.46 -1.50 9.59
CA TYR A 284 11.47 -2.35 10.26
C TYR A 284 10.79 -3.32 9.29
N ASP A 285 10.42 -4.50 9.78
CA ASP A 285 9.63 -5.48 9.03
C ASP A 285 8.21 -4.94 8.88
N VAL A 286 7.94 -4.41 7.69
CA VAL A 286 6.64 -3.82 7.31
C VAL A 286 5.52 -4.84 7.43
N TRP A 287 5.79 -6.13 7.20
CA TRP A 287 4.77 -7.16 7.30
C TRP A 287 4.35 -7.38 8.74
N ASP A 288 5.29 -7.39 9.68
CA ASP A 288 4.99 -7.48 11.11
C ASP A 288 4.22 -6.25 11.60
N LEU A 289 4.54 -5.07 11.08
CA LEU A 289 3.77 -3.85 11.33
C LEU A 289 2.32 -3.99 10.83
N LEU A 290 2.12 -4.38 9.57
CA LEU A 290 0.79 -4.47 8.96
C LEU A 290 -0.06 -5.58 9.59
N LEU A 291 0.52 -6.77 9.82
CA LEU A 291 -0.17 -7.93 10.39
C LEU A 291 -0.41 -7.80 11.89
N TYR A 292 0.53 -7.24 12.64
CA TYR A 292 0.53 -7.34 14.10
C TYR A 292 0.74 -6.02 14.84
N GLY A 293 0.98 -4.91 14.12
CA GLY A 293 1.32 -3.63 14.74
C GLY A 293 2.68 -3.62 15.44
N LYS A 294 3.58 -4.56 15.08
CA LYS A 294 4.83 -4.78 15.81
C LYS A 294 5.99 -3.98 15.23
N LYS A 295 6.77 -3.38 16.12
CA LYS A 295 8.06 -2.75 15.83
C LYS A 295 9.17 -3.81 15.79
N THR A 296 9.23 -4.59 14.71
CA THR A 296 10.27 -5.61 14.50
C THR A 296 11.39 -5.04 13.63
N PRO A 297 12.64 -4.88 14.12
CA PRO A 297 13.75 -4.41 13.27
C PRO A 297 14.11 -5.41 12.17
N LEU A 298 14.44 -4.91 10.97
CA LEU A 298 15.05 -5.74 9.92
C LEU A 298 16.54 -5.96 10.26
N LYS A 299 16.99 -7.23 10.23
CA LYS A 299 18.38 -7.62 10.47
C LYS A 299 19.22 -7.56 9.20
#